data_AF-A0A1J4KIK6-F1
#
_entry.id   AF-A0A1J4KIK6-F1
#
_cell.length_a   1.000
_cell.length_b   1.000
_cell.length_c   1.000
_cell.angle_alpha   90.00
_cell.angle_beta   90.00
_cell.angle_gamma   90.00
#
_symmetry.space_group_name_H-M   'P 1'
#
loop_
_entity.id
_entity.type
_entity.pdbx_description
1 polymer ?
#
loop_
_entity_poly.entity_id
_entity_poly.type
_entity_poly.pdbx_seq_one_letter_code
_entity_poly.pdbx_strand_id
1 'polypeptide(L)'
;MKNEEEYNKFKRKALKIIRKIRTLPDSQFFINPIDLSNPETLKYPRNIPHAITLVDVSNRIMQNYYAFPNEFKNDVNQIFNNAKIFFANPDNPYHKAANELQAAFDIEAAKLPHILTQEEHNNIAQRYVELRILRYCMNKQTHT
;
A
#
# COMPACT_ATOMS: atom_id res chain seq x y z
N MET A 1 -7.90 14.12 1.16
CA MET A 1 -8.93 14.14 2.23
C MET A 1 -9.45 15.56 2.35
N LYS A 2 -10.76 15.78 2.41
CA LYS A 2 -11.34 17.13 2.20
C LYS A 2 -11.50 17.95 3.48
N ASN A 3 -11.45 17.31 4.65
CA ASN A 3 -11.51 18.00 5.95
C ASN A 3 -10.43 17.48 6.92
N GLU A 4 -10.07 18.34 7.88
CA GLU A 4 -9.04 18.06 8.89
C GLU A 4 -9.46 16.92 9.85
N GLU A 5 -10.75 16.77 10.11
CA GLU A 5 -11.28 15.74 11.00
C GLU A 5 -11.13 14.32 10.41
N GLU A 6 -11.47 14.12 9.14
CA GLU A 6 -11.23 12.86 8.42
C GLU A 6 -9.75 12.54 8.38
N TYR A 7 -8.91 13.55 8.16
CA TYR A 7 -7.47 13.37 8.18
C TYR A 7 -7.00 12.84 9.53
N ASN A 8 -7.41 13.48 10.62
CA ASN A 8 -7.06 13.08 11.98
C ASN A 8 -7.61 11.68 12.32
N LYS A 9 -8.79 11.30 11.80
CA LYS A 9 -9.33 9.95 11.92
C LYS A 9 -8.47 8.93 11.17
N PHE A 10 -8.06 9.24 9.95
CA PHE A 10 -7.12 8.41 9.18
C PHE A 10 -5.77 8.29 9.86
N LYS A 11 -5.15 9.40 10.24
CA LYS A 11 -3.86 9.47 10.93
C LYS A 11 -3.81 8.54 12.14
N ARG A 12 -4.85 8.59 13.00
CA ARG A 12 -4.99 7.69 14.16
C ARG A 12 -5.05 6.22 13.74
N LYS A 13 -5.84 5.89 12.71
CA LYS A 13 -5.95 4.52 12.21
C LYS A 13 -4.64 4.03 11.58
N ALA A 14 -4.02 4.81 10.71
CA ALA A 14 -2.76 4.47 10.05
C ALA A 14 -1.64 4.23 11.06
N LEU A 15 -1.48 5.11 12.05
CA LEU A 15 -0.50 4.90 13.14
C LEU A 15 -0.79 3.65 13.96
N LYS A 16 -2.07 3.32 14.20
CA LYS A 16 -2.45 2.08 14.90
C LYS A 16 -2.06 0.85 14.08
N ILE A 17 -2.26 0.87 12.76
CA ILE A 17 -1.85 -0.20 11.86
C ILE A 17 -0.33 -0.38 11.90
N ILE A 18 0.44 0.70 11.72
CA ILE A 18 1.90 0.62 11.76
C ILE A 18 2.42 0.11 13.11
N ARG A 19 1.84 0.56 14.23
CA ARG A 19 2.18 0.03 15.56
C ARG A 19 1.94 -1.47 15.64
N LYS A 20 0.82 -1.97 15.12
CA LYS A 20 0.51 -3.40 15.09
C LYS A 20 1.49 -4.19 14.22
N ILE A 21 1.83 -3.68 13.04
CA ILE A 21 2.81 -4.35 12.15
C ILE A 21 4.18 -4.43 12.82
N ARG A 22 4.61 -3.37 13.52
CA ARG A 22 5.88 -3.35 14.27
C ARG A 22 5.94 -4.32 15.46
N THR A 23 4.81 -4.88 15.89
CA THR A 23 4.79 -5.91 16.95
C THR A 23 4.79 -7.33 16.39
N LEU A 24 4.64 -7.51 15.08
CA LEU A 24 4.64 -8.83 14.46
C LEU A 24 6.08 -9.39 14.37
N PRO A 25 6.23 -10.72 14.32
CA PRO A 25 7.52 -11.38 14.09
C PRO A 25 8.21 -10.83 12.85
N ASP A 26 9.54 -10.76 12.89
CA ASP A 26 10.40 -10.36 11.77
C ASP A 26 10.17 -8.95 11.20
N SER A 27 9.27 -8.16 11.81
CA SER A 27 9.04 -6.77 11.45
C SER A 27 10.29 -5.89 11.62
N GLN A 28 11.21 -6.30 12.50
CA GLN A 28 12.51 -5.66 12.73
C GLN A 28 13.32 -5.42 11.45
N PHE A 29 13.19 -6.28 10.44
CA PHE A 29 13.88 -6.15 9.15
C PHE A 29 13.46 -4.90 8.36
N PHE A 30 12.30 -4.32 8.69
CA PHE A 30 11.67 -3.25 7.93
C PHE A 30 11.51 -1.95 8.73
N ILE A 31 11.93 -1.93 10.00
CA ILE A 31 11.79 -0.76 10.88
C ILE A 31 12.75 0.34 10.45
N ASN A 32 14.03 0.00 10.32
CA ASN A 32 15.09 0.93 10.01
C ASN A 32 15.67 0.64 8.62
N PRO A 33 16.40 1.60 8.01
CA PRO A 33 17.09 1.36 6.76
C PRO A 33 18.05 0.17 6.87
N ILE A 34 18.21 -0.59 5.78
CA ILE A 34 19.15 -1.69 5.71
C ILE A 34 20.58 -1.18 5.91
N ASP A 35 21.39 -1.92 6.68
CA ASP A 35 22.80 -1.59 6.83
C ASP A 35 23.55 -1.87 5.52
N LEU A 36 24.32 -0.88 5.05
CA LEU A 36 25.10 -0.93 3.82
C LEU A 36 26.57 -1.29 4.07
N SER A 37 26.94 -1.64 5.30
CA SER A 37 28.30 -2.08 5.65
C SER A 37 28.69 -3.41 4.99
N ASN A 38 27.71 -4.26 4.67
CA ASN A 38 27.93 -5.57 4.05
C ASN A 38 28.04 -5.44 2.51
N PRO A 39 29.04 -6.07 1.85
CA PRO A 39 29.16 -6.12 0.38
C PRO A 39 27.89 -6.58 -0.36
N GLU A 40 27.10 -7.47 0.23
CA GLU A 40 25.84 -7.96 -0.37
C GLU A 40 24.76 -6.88 -0.40
N THR A 41 24.64 -6.08 0.66
CA THR A 41 23.63 -5.02 0.80
C THR A 41 24.10 -3.68 0.24
N LEU A 42 25.41 -3.48 0.02
CA LEU A 42 25.98 -2.27 -0.56
C LEU A 42 25.35 -1.90 -1.93
N LYS A 43 24.90 -2.91 -2.68
CA LYS A 43 24.24 -2.72 -3.98
C LYS A 43 22.78 -2.28 -3.86
N TYR A 44 22.18 -2.33 -2.67
CA TYR A 44 20.77 -2.05 -2.43
C TYR A 44 20.29 -0.70 -3.01
N PRO A 45 20.98 0.44 -2.80
CA PRO A 45 20.52 1.72 -3.36
C PRO A 45 20.50 1.76 -4.89
N ARG A 46 21.34 0.93 -5.54
CA ARG A 46 21.38 0.82 -7.00
C ARG A 46 20.22 0.00 -7.54
N ASN A 47 19.85 -1.07 -6.82
CA ASN A 47 18.78 -1.99 -7.22
C ASN A 47 17.39 -1.50 -6.80
N ILE A 48 17.30 -0.74 -5.71
CA ILE A 48 16.07 -0.27 -5.08
C ILE A 48 16.11 1.26 -5.00
N PRO A 49 15.66 1.97 -6.04
CA PRO A 49 15.74 3.44 -6.11
C PRO A 49 14.78 4.15 -5.14
N HIS A 50 13.70 3.49 -4.74
CA HIS A 50 12.67 4.03 -3.84
C HIS A 50 12.63 3.26 -2.54
N ALA A 51 13.76 3.24 -1.83
CA ALA A 51 13.86 2.65 -0.50
C ALA A 51 13.00 3.43 0.51
N ILE A 52 12.28 2.71 1.36
CA ILE A 52 11.41 3.27 2.40
C ILE A 52 11.31 2.26 3.56
N THR A 53 11.08 2.76 4.77
CA THR A 53 11.00 1.97 6.00
C THR A 53 9.74 2.28 6.81
N LEU A 54 9.41 1.46 7.81
CA LEU A 54 8.26 1.71 8.69
C LEU A 54 8.45 2.98 9.54
N VAL A 55 9.69 3.36 9.86
CA VAL A 55 10.00 4.64 10.51
C VAL A 55 9.70 5.81 9.56
N ASP A 56 10.10 5.71 8.29
CA ASP A 56 9.80 6.76 7.30
C ASP A 56 8.29 6.94 7.12
N VAL A 57 7.54 5.83 7.00
CA VAL A 57 6.08 5.87 6.93
C VAL A 57 5.49 6.51 8.18
N SER A 58 5.98 6.17 9.37
CA SER A 58 5.53 6.79 10.62
C SER A 58 5.75 8.31 10.61
N ASN A 59 6.91 8.76 10.14
CA ASN A 59 7.25 10.17 10.03
C ASN A 59 6.36 10.89 9.00
N ARG A 60 6.13 10.29 7.83
CA ARG A 60 5.23 10.80 6.80
C ARG A 60 3.80 10.97 7.32
N ILE A 61 3.28 10.00 8.08
CA ILE A 61 1.97 10.13 8.74
C ILE A 61 1.95 11.32 9.73
N MET A 62 3.02 11.47 10.53
CA MET A 62 3.11 12.54 11.52
C MET A 62 3.15 13.93 10.88
N GLN A 63 3.80 14.06 9.73
CA GLN A 63 3.95 15.29 8.94
C GLN A 63 2.75 15.58 8.04
N ASN A 64 1.67 14.80 8.13
CA ASN A 64 0.48 14.91 7.29
C ASN A 64 0.77 14.76 5.78
N TYR A 65 1.76 13.95 5.41
CA TYR A 65 2.27 13.84 4.02
C TYR A 65 1.24 13.26 3.03
N TYR A 66 0.47 12.26 3.46
CA TYR A 66 -0.46 11.56 2.58
C TYR A 66 -1.70 12.40 2.32
N ALA A 67 -2.06 12.66 1.07
CA ALA A 67 -3.34 13.25 0.70
C ALA A 67 -4.48 12.20 0.72
N PHE A 68 -4.15 10.94 0.42
CA PHE A 68 -5.11 9.84 0.33
C PHE A 68 -4.63 8.57 1.06
N PRO A 69 -5.56 7.75 1.63
CA PRO A 69 -5.21 6.49 2.26
C PRO A 69 -4.46 5.51 1.34
N ASN A 70 -4.70 5.57 0.03
CA ASN A 70 -4.03 4.69 -0.93
C ASN A 70 -2.53 4.99 -1.04
N GLU A 71 -2.11 6.24 -0.89
CA GLU A 71 -0.67 6.60 -0.91
C GLU A 71 0.07 5.97 0.28
N PHE A 72 -0.55 5.98 1.46
CA PHE A 72 -0.06 5.25 2.64
C PHE A 72 0.02 3.74 2.38
N LYS A 73 -1.01 3.15 1.76
CA LYS A 73 -0.99 1.72 1.41
C LYS A 73 0.14 1.38 0.44
N ASN A 74 0.34 2.23 -0.57
CA ASN A 74 1.39 2.05 -1.56
C ASN A 74 2.77 2.12 -0.92
N ASP A 75 3.02 3.11 -0.06
CA ASP A 75 4.29 3.24 0.66
C ASP A 75 4.60 2.01 1.53
N VAL A 76 3.62 1.50 2.28
CA VAL A 76 3.82 0.31 3.11
C VAL A 76 4.07 -0.92 2.24
N ASN A 77 3.31 -1.09 1.16
CA ASN A 77 3.52 -2.19 0.21
C ASN A 77 4.87 -2.09 -0.50
N GLN A 78 5.38 -0.88 -0.75
CA GLN A 78 6.69 -0.66 -1.34
C GLN A 78 7.81 -1.23 -0.45
N ILE A 79 7.69 -1.15 0.87
CA ILE A 79 8.66 -1.74 1.81
C ILE A 79 8.82 -3.24 1.53
N PHE A 80 7.71 -3.96 1.49
CA PHE A 80 7.69 -5.41 1.29
C PHE A 80 8.08 -5.80 -0.14
N ASN A 81 7.62 -5.04 -1.13
CA ASN A 81 7.97 -5.28 -2.53
C ASN A 81 9.47 -5.07 -2.79
N ASN A 82 10.06 -4.02 -2.23
CA ASN A 82 11.50 -3.79 -2.31
C ASN A 82 12.30 -4.97 -1.75
N ALA A 83 11.88 -5.49 -0.59
CA ALA A 83 12.52 -6.65 0.02
C ALA A 83 12.42 -7.90 -0.87
N LYS A 84 11.25 -8.17 -1.45
CA LYS A 84 11.05 -9.31 -2.37
C LYS A 84 11.84 -9.17 -3.67
N ILE A 85 12.03 -7.95 -4.18
CA ILE A 85 12.82 -7.68 -5.39
C ILE A 85 14.31 -7.89 -5.08
N PHE A 86 14.80 -7.33 -3.98
CA PHE A 86 16.22 -7.42 -3.63
C PHE A 86 16.60 -8.84 -3.17
N PHE A 87 15.78 -9.42 -2.30
CA PHE A 87 15.90 -10.80 -1.84
C PHE A 87 14.94 -11.70 -2.62
N ALA A 88 15.26 -11.93 -3.90
CA ALA A 88 14.39 -12.65 -4.83
C ALA A 88 14.13 -14.12 -4.44
N ASN A 89 15.03 -14.75 -3.69
CA ASN A 89 14.85 -16.13 -3.23
C ASN A 89 13.68 -16.21 -2.22
N PRO A 90 12.61 -16.98 -2.48
CA PRO A 90 11.49 -17.15 -1.55
C PRO A 90 11.90 -17.76 -0.21
N ASP A 91 13.02 -18.51 -0.17
CA ASP A 91 13.54 -19.09 1.07
C ASP A 91 14.27 -18.08 1.95
N ASN A 92 14.59 -16.90 1.43
CA ASN A 92 15.26 -15.86 2.18
C ASN A 92 14.35 -15.33 3.32
N PRO A 93 14.88 -15.15 4.54
CA PRO A 93 14.09 -14.68 5.69
C PRO A 93 13.41 -13.32 5.44
N TYR A 94 14.06 -12.39 4.72
CA TYR A 94 13.45 -11.11 4.37
C TYR A 94 12.27 -11.28 3.42
N HIS A 95 12.35 -12.24 2.49
CA HIS A 95 11.27 -12.51 1.55
C HIS A 95 10.06 -13.14 2.25
N LYS A 96 10.28 -14.12 3.14
CA LYS A 96 9.22 -14.74 3.94
C LYS A 96 8.53 -13.72 4.84
N ALA A 97 9.31 -12.95 5.58
CA ALA A 97 8.80 -11.90 6.46
C ALA A 97 8.02 -10.82 5.68
N ALA A 98 8.48 -10.45 4.48
CA ALA A 98 7.76 -9.50 3.63
C ALA A 98 6.37 -10.02 3.22
N ASN A 99 6.24 -11.31 2.86
CA ASN A 99 4.94 -11.90 2.52
C ASN A 99 4.00 -11.96 3.73
N GLU A 100 4.49 -12.39 4.89
CA GLU A 100 3.69 -12.53 6.11
C GLU A 100 3.19 -11.17 6.61
N LEU A 101 4.08 -10.18 6.67
CA LEU A 101 3.72 -8.83 7.12
C LEU A 101 2.82 -8.11 6.11
N GLN A 102 3.02 -8.33 4.81
CA GLN A 102 2.14 -7.78 3.77
C GLN A 102 0.72 -8.33 3.91
N ALA A 103 0.56 -9.65 4.10
CA ALA A 103 -0.75 -10.25 4.33
C ALA A 103 -1.43 -9.70 5.59
N ALA A 104 -0.69 -9.56 6.69
CA ALA A 104 -1.20 -8.96 7.91
C ALA A 104 -1.57 -7.48 7.73
N PHE A 105 -0.79 -6.74 6.94
CA PHE A 105 -1.06 -5.36 6.59
C PHE A 105 -2.33 -5.22 5.76
N ASP A 106 -2.52 -6.03 4.72
CA ASP A 106 -3.68 -5.95 3.83
C ASP A 106 -5.01 -6.13 4.59
N ILE A 107 -5.03 -7.07 5.56
CA ILE A 107 -6.19 -7.29 6.44
C ILE A 107 -6.52 -6.04 7.26
N GLU A 108 -5.51 -5.36 7.80
CA GLU A 108 -5.70 -4.14 8.59
C GLU A 108 -6.02 -2.93 7.71
N ALA A 109 -5.38 -2.83 6.55
CA ALA A 109 -5.55 -1.76 5.58
C ALA A 109 -6.93 -1.79 4.90
N ALA A 110 -7.57 -2.96 4.82
CA ALA A 110 -8.96 -3.10 4.37
C ALA A 110 -9.96 -2.33 5.26
N LYS A 111 -9.60 -2.04 6.53
CA LYS A 111 -10.44 -1.28 7.48
C LYS A 111 -10.30 0.25 7.32
N LEU A 112 -9.39 0.71 6.48
CA LEU A 112 -9.25 2.12 6.15
C LEU A 112 -10.35 2.53 5.17
N PRO A 113 -10.88 3.77 5.29
CA PRO A 113 -11.85 4.27 4.32
C PRO A 113 -11.22 4.24 2.92
N HIS A 114 -11.94 3.64 1.97
CA HIS A 114 -11.57 3.73 0.57
C HIS A 114 -12.14 5.04 0.02
N ILE A 115 -11.25 5.97 -0.30
CA ILE A 115 -11.59 7.22 -0.95
C ILE A 115 -11.29 7.03 -2.42
N LEU A 116 -12.33 6.98 -3.24
CA LEU A 116 -12.21 6.90 -4.69
C LEU A 116 -11.52 8.16 -5.22
N THR A 117 -10.47 7.96 -6.02
CA THR A 117 -9.82 9.03 -6.77
C THR A 117 -10.74 9.52 -7.88
N GLN A 118 -10.51 10.75 -8.39
CA GLN A 118 -11.26 11.25 -9.54
C GLN A 118 -11.10 10.34 -10.76
N GLU A 119 -9.93 9.75 -10.96
CA GLU A 119 -9.65 8.80 -12.04
C GLU A 119 -10.45 7.49 -11.87
N GLU A 120 -10.51 6.91 -10.67
CA GLU A 120 -11.36 5.75 -10.37
C GLU A 120 -12.85 6.08 -10.55
N HIS A 121 -13.28 7.28 -10.14
CA HIS A 121 -14.65 7.73 -10.38
C HIS A 121 -14.96 7.84 -11.87
N ASN A 122 -14.03 8.36 -12.67
CA ASN A 122 -14.18 8.47 -14.12
C ASN A 122 -14.28 7.08 -14.76
N ASN A 123 -13.43 6.14 -14.32
CA ASN A 123 -13.47 4.75 -14.77
C ASN A 123 -14.78 4.04 -14.40
N ILE A 124 -15.28 4.23 -13.17
CA ILE A 124 -16.55 3.65 -12.73
C ILE A 124 -17.73 4.27 -13.48
N ALA A 125 -17.73 5.59 -13.66
CA ALA A 125 -18.78 6.29 -14.42
C ALA A 125 -18.80 5.82 -15.88
N GLN A 126 -17.64 5.72 -16.52
CA GLN A 126 -17.48 5.20 -17.86
C GLN A 126 -17.96 3.74 -17.93
N ARG A 127 -17.57 2.90 -16.97
CA ARG A 127 -18.04 1.51 -16.88
C ARG A 127 -19.54 1.40 -16.69
N TYR A 128 -20.14 2.28 -15.89
CA TYR A 128 -21.58 2.31 -15.67
C TYR A 128 -22.33 2.71 -16.95
N VAL A 129 -21.82 3.69 -17.69
CA VAL A 129 -22.35 4.09 -19.00
C VAL A 129 -22.25 2.93 -19.99
N GLU A 130 -21.10 2.26 -20.08
CA GLU A 130 -20.90 1.06 -20.92
C GLU A 130 -21.92 -0.03 -20.57
N LEU A 131 -22.08 -0.35 -19.28
CA LEU A 131 -23.04 -1.35 -18.83
C LEU A 131 -24.49 -0.97 -19.14
N ARG A 132 -24.82 0.32 -19.06
CA ARG A 132 -26.16 0.82 -19.42
C ARG A 132 -26.42 0.72 -20.92
N ILE A 133 -25.43 1.07 -21.74
CA ILE A 133 -25.49 0.93 -23.21
C ILE A 133 -25.61 -0.55 -23.58
N LEU A 134 -24.79 -1.42 -23.01
CA LEU A 134 -24.86 -2.87 -23.24
C LEU A 134 -26.23 -3.43 -22.88
N ARG A 135 -26.79 -3.08 -21.71
CA ARG A 135 -28.16 -3.47 -21.34
C ARG A 135 -29.21 -2.98 -22.34
N TYR A 136 -29.08 -1.73 -22.80
CA TYR A 136 -29.99 -1.18 -23.80
C TYR A 136 -29.89 -1.92 -25.14
N CYS A 137 -28.68 -2.24 -25.61
CA CYS A 137 -28.46 -3.01 -26.83
C CYS A 137 -29.01 -4.43 -26.73
N MET A 138 -28.78 -5.13 -25.61
CA MET A 138 -29.29 -6.47 -25.37
C MET A 138 -30.83 -6.51 -25.36
N ASN A 139 -31.48 -5.51 -24.76
CA ASN A 139 -32.94 -5.44 -24.68
C ASN A 139 -33.61 -5.01 -26.00
N LYS A 140 -32.86 -4.40 -26.93
CA LYS A 140 -33.38 -4.09 -28.28
C LYS A 140 -33.34 -5.28 -29.25
N GLN A 141 -32.60 -6.34 -28.92
CA GLN A 141 -32.49 -7.54 -29.76
C GLN A 141 -33.58 -8.59 -29.46
N THR A 142 -34.43 -8.39 -28.44
CA THR A 142 -35.46 -9.35 -28.02
C THR A 142 -36.85 -9.12 -28.63
N HIS A 143 -36.97 -8.28 -29.66
CA HIS A 143 -38.20 -8.07 -30.44
C HIS A 143 -37.96 -8.36 -31.93
N THR A 144 -37.91 -9.65 -32.26
CA THR A 144 -38.10 -10.20 -33.61
C THR A 144 -38.93 -11.46 -33.49
#